data_AF-A0A855KF46-F1
#
_entry.id   AF-A0A855KF46-F1
#
_cell.length_a   1.000
_cell.length_b   1.000
_cell.length_c   1.000
_cell.angle_alpha   90.00
_cell.angle_beta   90.00
_cell.angle_gamma   90.00
#
_symmetry.space_group_name_H-M   'P 1'
#
loop_
_entity.id
_entity.type
_entity.pdbx_description
1 polymer ?
#
loop_
_entity_poly.entity_id
_entity_poly.type
_entity_poly.pdbx_seq_one_letter_code
_entity_poly.pdbx_strand_id
1 'polypeptide(L)' 'MKYFILAVGLLSLAGTAFADGKSCEELKAEIAAKLDVKGVAGYSLEIVDKGAEAGGTVVGTCEKGTKAIVYKKD' A
#
# COMPACT_ATOMS: atom_id res chain seq x y z
N MET A 1 -9.04 18.79 12.80
CA MET A 1 -8.94 18.13 14.12
C MET A 1 -9.92 16.97 14.17
N LYS A 2 -9.38 15.75 14.29
CA LYS A 2 -9.98 14.50 14.80
C LYS A 2 -11.25 13.95 14.14
N TYR A 3 -11.04 13.07 13.15
CA TYR A 3 -11.91 11.91 12.92
C TYR A 3 -11.05 10.63 12.94
N PHE A 4 -10.67 10.23 14.15
CA PHE A 4 -10.26 8.86 14.46
C PHE A 4 -11.50 8.08 14.89
N ILE A 5 -12.26 7.49 13.96
CA ILE A 5 -13.25 6.42 14.20
C ILE A 5 -13.35 5.67 12.85
N LEU A 6 -12.58 4.59 12.68
CA LEU A 6 -12.99 3.18 12.86
C LEU A 6 -13.70 2.58 11.64
N ALA A 7 -13.19 1.39 11.27
CA ALA A 7 -13.90 0.28 10.63
C ALA A 7 -14.09 0.29 9.09
N VAL A 8 -13.03 -0.05 8.35
CA VAL A 8 -13.08 -0.88 7.12
C VAL A 8 -11.71 -1.57 7.00
N GLY A 9 -11.54 -2.87 6.94
CA GLY A 9 -12.44 -3.99 7.01
C GLY A 9 -11.58 -5.22 7.29
N LEU A 10 -12.10 -6.06 8.18
CA LEU A 10 -11.65 -7.42 8.38
C LEU A 10 -11.92 -8.19 7.06
N LEU A 11 -10.95 -8.23 6.16
CA LEU A 11 -10.87 -9.27 5.13
C LEU A 11 -9.47 -9.87 5.13
N SER A 12 -9.37 -10.94 5.89
CA SER A 12 -8.79 -12.21 5.47
C SER A 12 -8.36 -12.25 4.01
N LEU A 13 -7.06 -12.40 3.78
CA LEU A 13 -6.60 -13.51 2.96
C LEU A 13 -5.29 -14.03 3.54
N ALA A 14 -5.40 -15.19 4.17
CA ALA A 14 -4.28 -16.11 4.27
C ALA A 14 -3.72 -16.37 2.87
N GLY A 15 -2.40 -16.56 2.79
CA GLY A 15 -1.70 -16.83 1.54
C GLY A 15 -0.74 -15.69 1.27
N THR A 16 0.40 -15.66 1.94
CA THR A 16 1.41 -16.68 1.67
C THR A 16 2.52 -16.51 2.68
N ALA A 17 2.99 -17.63 3.19
CA ALA A 17 4.34 -17.74 3.71
C ALA A 17 5.32 -17.31 2.59
N PHE A 18 5.62 -16.03 2.47
CA PHE A 18 6.77 -15.55 1.72
C PHE A 18 7.88 -15.30 2.75
N ALA A 19 8.63 -16.37 3.00
CA ALA A 19 9.83 -16.39 3.82
C ALA A 19 11.00 -15.61 3.18
N ASP A 20 10.81 -15.05 1.98
CA ASP A 20 11.63 -14.01 1.38
C ASP A 20 10.79 -12.73 1.38
N GLY A 21 11.19 -11.73 2.15
CA GLY A 21 10.46 -10.47 2.23
C GLY A 21 10.44 -9.80 0.86
N LYS A 22 9.34 -9.94 0.11
CA LYS A 22 9.08 -9.16 -1.11
C LYS A 22 9.44 -7.70 -0.80
N SER A 23 10.48 -7.20 -1.48
CA SER A 23 10.92 -5.83 -1.27
C SER A 23 9.76 -4.89 -1.59
N CYS A 24 9.69 -3.74 -0.94
CA CYS A 24 8.64 -2.76 -1.20
C CYS A 24 8.50 -2.42 -2.70
N GLU A 25 9.58 -2.54 -3.46
CA GLU A 25 9.58 -2.39 -4.92
C GLU A 25 8.71 -3.43 -5.65
N GLU A 26 8.76 -4.70 -5.26
CA GLU A 26 8.02 -5.75 -5.97
C GLU A 26 6.51 -5.64 -5.71
N LEU A 27 6.14 -5.31 -4.46
CA LEU A 27 4.75 -4.98 -4.12
C LEU A 27 4.28 -3.71 -4.85
N LYS A 28 5.13 -2.69 -4.94
CA LYS A 28 4.83 -1.46 -5.69
C LYS A 28 4.60 -1.76 -7.18
N ALA A 29 5.44 -2.60 -7.79
CA ALA A 29 5.31 -2.99 -9.19
C ALA A 29 4.02 -3.78 -9.45
N GLU A 30 3.65 -4.69 -8.55
CA GLU A 30 2.42 -5.47 -8.67
C GLU A 30 1.16 -4.58 -8.53
N ILE A 31 1.20 -3.60 -7.62
CA ILE A 31 0.13 -2.60 -7.46
C ILE A 31 0.04 -1.72 -8.71
N ALA A 32 1.17 -1.26 -9.23
CA ALA A 32 1.24 -0.46 -10.45
C ALA A 32 0.64 -1.24 -11.64
N ALA A 33 1.02 -2.49 -11.84
CA ALA A 33 0.46 -3.33 -12.90
C ALA A 33 -1.07 -3.50 -12.76
N LYS A 34 -1.58 -3.69 -11.54
CA LYS A 34 -3.03 -3.76 -11.29
C LYS A 34 -3.74 -2.43 -11.57
N LEU A 35 -3.10 -1.30 -11.28
CA LEU A 35 -3.63 0.03 -11.58
C LEU A 35 -3.64 0.30 -13.10
N ASP A 36 -2.59 -0.11 -13.79
CA ASP A 36 -2.45 -0.02 -15.26
C ASP A 36 -3.52 -0.83 -15.99
N VAL A 37 -3.73 -2.08 -15.56
CA VAL A 37 -4.80 -2.95 -16.11
C VAL A 37 -6.19 -2.34 -15.86
N LYS A 38 -6.36 -1.59 -14.78
CA LYS A 38 -7.60 -0.86 -14.48
C LYS A 38 -7.71 0.48 -15.24
N GLY A 39 -6.70 0.86 -16.02
CA GLY A 39 -6.66 2.14 -16.74
C GLY A 39 -6.52 3.35 -15.82
N VAL A 40 -6.01 3.16 -14.60
CA VAL A 40 -5.73 4.29 -13.69
C VAL A 40 -4.46 4.96 -14.19
N ALA A 41 -4.56 6.17 -14.71
CA ALA A 41 -3.42 7.00 -15.10
C ALA A 41 -3.27 8.19 -14.14
N GLY A 42 -2.07 8.78 -14.09
CA GLY A 42 -1.80 9.94 -13.23
C GLY A 42 -1.72 9.60 -11.74
N TYR A 43 -1.19 8.43 -11.41
CA TYR A 43 -0.95 8.03 -10.02
C TYR A 43 0.55 7.94 -9.71
N SER A 44 0.87 8.13 -8.44
CA SER A 44 2.20 7.94 -7.86
C SER A 44 2.12 6.99 -6.68
N LEU A 45 3.06 6.05 -6.62
CA LEU A 45 3.21 5.12 -5.51
C LEU A 45 4.51 5.45 -4.76
N GLU A 46 4.38 5.87 -3.52
CA GLU A 46 5.49 6.27 -2.65
C GLU A 46 5.65 5.28 -1.51
N ILE A 47 6.89 4.89 -1.20
CA ILE A 47 7.18 4.02 -0.06
C ILE A 47 7.55 4.92 1.11
N VAL A 48 6.77 4.85 2.17
CA VAL A 48 6.96 5.67 3.39
C VAL A 48 7.05 4.76 4.60
N ASP A 49 7.66 5.25 5.67
CA ASP A 49 7.65 4.51 6.94
C ASP A 49 6.24 4.52 7.55
N LYS A 50 5.90 3.42 8.23
CA LYS A 50 4.60 3.26 8.87
C LYS A 50 4.42 4.32 9.94
N GLY A 51 3.41 5.16 9.76
CA GLY A 51 3.13 6.30 10.65
C GLY A 51 3.67 7.64 10.13
N ALA A 52 4.37 7.65 9.00
CA ALA A 52 4.56 8.89 8.27
C ALA A 52 3.21 9.42 7.80
N GLU A 53 2.94 10.70 8.06
CA GLU A 53 1.77 11.43 7.55
C GLU A 53 1.92 11.68 6.05
N ALA A 54 1.97 10.61 5.28
CA ALA A 54 2.01 10.65 3.84
C ALA A 54 0.58 10.87 3.36
N GLY A 55 0.22 12.13 3.11
CA GLY A 55 -1.07 12.50 2.53
C GLY A 55 -1.34 11.67 1.27
N GLY A 56 -2.28 10.73 1.37
CA GLY A 56 -2.56 9.73 0.33
C GLY A 56 -3.22 8.48 0.93
N THR A 57 -3.47 7.48 0.08
CA THR A 57 -4.11 6.22 0.48
C THR A 57 -3.08 5.11 0.61
N VAL A 58 -2.98 4.48 1.78
CA VAL A 58 -2.11 3.30 1.95
C VAL A 58 -2.72 2.12 1.21
N VAL A 59 -2.06 1.68 0.14
CA VAL A 59 -2.50 0.57 -0.73
C VAL A 59 -1.77 -0.73 -0.45
N GLY A 60 -0.72 -0.70 0.37
CA GLY A 60 0.00 -1.89 0.81
C GLY A 60 0.99 -1.58 1.92
N THR A 61 1.48 -2.63 2.59
CA THR A 61 2.57 -2.56 3.56
C THR A 61 3.61 -3.61 3.25
N CYS A 62 4.88 -3.28 3.49
CA CYS A 62 6.05 -4.09 3.14
C CYS A 62 7.07 -4.04 4.29
N GLU A 63 8.16 -4.81 4.17
CA GLU A 63 9.20 -4.90 5.23
C GLU A 63 8.65 -5.30 6.59
N LYS A 64 7.82 -6.35 6.64
CA LYS A 64 7.12 -6.81 7.85
C LYS A 64 6.23 -5.74 8.50
N GLY A 65 5.82 -4.74 7.72
CA GLY A 65 4.97 -3.66 8.17
C GLY A 65 5.72 -2.48 8.79
N THR A 66 7.02 -2.33 8.59
CA THR A 66 7.74 -1.09 8.92
C THR A 66 7.52 -0.01 7.85
N LYS A 67 7.23 -0.39 6.61
CA LYS A 67 6.98 0.52 5.49
C LYS A 67 5.59 0.31 4.89
N ALA A 68 5.05 1.36 4.32
CA ALA A 68 3.75 1.44 3.67
C ALA A 68 3.91 2.03 2.27
N ILE A 69 3.12 1.52 1.31
CA ILE A 69 3.05 2.04 -0.04
C ILE A 69 1.82 2.94 -0.11
N VAL A 70 2.05 4.22 -0.38
CA VAL A 70 1.04 5.25 -0.42
C VAL A 70 0.77 5.61 -1.87
N TYR A 71 -0.49 5.48 -2.24
CA TYR A 71 -1.04 5.96 -3.48
C TYR A 71 -1.39 7.44 -3.36
N LYS A 72 -0.83 8.23 -4.25
CA LYS A 72 -1.18 9.62 -4.50
C LYS A 72 -1.73 9.71 -5.92
N LYS A 73 -2.84 10.40 -6.07
CA LYS A 73 -3.37 10.79 -7.37
C LYS A 73 -3.13 12.29 -7.49
N ASP A 74 -2.51 12.71 -8.58
CA ASP A 74 -2.38 14.14 -8.90
C ASP A 74 -3.73 14.70 -9.36
#